data_AF-A0A6B0YFS7-F1
#
_entry.id   AF-A0A6B0YFS7-F1
#
_cell.length_a   1.000
_cell.length_b   1.000
_cell.length_c   1.000
_cell.angle_alpha   90.00
_cell.angle_beta   90.00
_cell.angle_gamma   90.00
#
_symmetry.space_group_name_H-M   'P 1'
#
loop_
_entity.id
_entity.type
_entity.pdbx_description
1 polymer ?
#
loop_
_entity_poly.entity_id
_entity_poly.type
_entity_poly.pdbx_seq_one_letter_code
_entity_poly.pdbx_strand_id
1 'polypeptide(L)'
;MRKQHGFSLIELMIAVAIIGVLAAAAIPAYRSYVESSNMTRISTHYRQGVRFIESEFRRLRTEIAIGTLNAAQADADYTNAAWILALNGDGGKAPDGTDAYAAAHSDAGGVVGVSTTGTFATDDVVVTLTRPAYGDFAAVETQSIAWADV
;
A
#
# COMPACT_ATOMS: atom_id res chain seq x y z
N MET A 1 52.59 -17.17 28.46
CA MET A 1 52.16 -16.07 27.55
C MET A 1 51.65 -16.69 26.25
N ARG A 2 50.35 -16.57 25.94
CA ARG A 2 49.82 -17.00 24.64
C ARG A 2 50.21 -15.95 23.59
N LYS A 3 50.90 -16.35 22.52
CA LYS A 3 51.20 -15.46 21.38
C LYS A 3 49.87 -15.14 20.68
N GLN A 4 49.45 -13.88 20.69
CA GLN A 4 48.37 -13.42 19.82
C GLN A 4 48.90 -13.39 18.39
N HIS A 5 48.36 -14.26 17.54
CA HIS A 5 48.54 -14.17 16.10
C HIS A 5 47.58 -13.11 15.57
N GLY A 6 48.11 -12.01 15.05
CA GLY A 6 47.35 -10.99 14.34
C GLY A 6 47.04 -11.40 12.90
N PHE A 7 46.03 -10.76 12.32
CA PHE A 7 45.64 -10.94 10.91
C PHE A 7 46.73 -10.37 9.98
N SER A 8 47.06 -11.08 8.90
CA SER A 8 48.01 -10.60 7.90
C SER A 8 47.36 -9.62 6.92
N LEU A 9 48.13 -8.64 6.45
CA LEU A 9 47.70 -7.72 5.39
C LEU A 9 47.28 -8.47 4.12
N ILE A 10 47.97 -9.56 3.77
CA ILE A 10 47.62 -10.33 2.58
C ILE A 10 46.29 -11.07 2.74
N GLU A 11 45.99 -11.55 3.95
CA GLU A 11 44.71 -12.20 4.26
C GLU A 11 43.57 -11.18 4.16
N LEU A 12 43.80 -9.95 4.64
CA LEU A 12 42.83 -8.86 4.52
C LEU A 12 42.57 -8.49 3.05
N MET A 13 43.63 -8.37 2.24
CA MET A 13 43.51 -8.01 0.82
C MET A 13 42.72 -9.05 0.03
N ILE A 14 42.98 -10.34 0.26
CA ILE A 14 42.25 -11.43 -0.41
C ILE A 14 40.78 -11.43 0.04
N ALA A 15 40.51 -11.25 1.34
CA ALA A 15 39.14 -11.19 1.86
C ALA A 15 38.33 -10.06 1.21
N VAL A 16 38.91 -8.86 1.10
CA VAL A 16 38.26 -7.70 0.45
C VAL A 16 37.99 -7.98 -1.03
N ALA A 17 38.92 -8.61 -1.75
CA ALA A 17 38.72 -8.96 -3.16
C ALA A 17 37.54 -9.92 -3.35
N ILE A 18 37.42 -10.94 -2.50
CA ILE A 18 36.31 -11.90 -2.55
C ILE A 18 34.97 -11.20 -2.24
N ILE A 19 34.92 -10.37 -1.19
CA ILE A 19 33.71 -9.62 -0.83
C ILE A 19 33.30 -8.68 -1.96
N GLY A 20 34.26 -8.03 -2.63
CA GLY A 20 34.00 -7.16 -3.78
C GLY A 20 33.29 -7.88 -4.93
N VAL A 21 33.76 -9.08 -5.29
CA VAL A 21 33.13 -9.90 -6.35
C VAL A 21 31.72 -10.35 -5.94
N LEU A 22 31.55 -10.81 -4.70
CA LEU A 22 30.23 -11.24 -4.21
C LEU A 22 29.24 -10.07 -4.16
N ALA A 23 29.67 -8.91 -3.68
CA ALA A 23 28.83 -7.72 -3.56
C ALA A 23 28.35 -7.22 -4.94
N ALA A 24 29.20 -7.31 -5.97
CA ALA A 24 28.86 -6.88 -7.32
C ALA A 24 27.66 -7.65 -7.90
N ALA A 25 27.53 -8.95 -7.61
CA ALA A 25 26.39 -9.76 -8.04
C ALA A 25 25.22 -9.72 -7.05
N ALA A 26 25.50 -9.71 -5.74
CA ALA A 26 24.47 -9.80 -4.70
C ALA A 26 23.62 -8.53 -4.55
N ILE A 27 24.24 -7.34 -4.64
CA ILE A 27 23.53 -6.06 -4.47
C ILE A 27 22.40 -5.85 -5.50
N PRO A 28 22.63 -5.98 -6.82
CA PRO A 28 21.56 -5.80 -7.81
C PRO A 28 20.46 -6.85 -7.65
N ALA A 29 20.81 -8.10 -7.36
CA ALA A 29 19.84 -9.16 -7.12
C ALA A 29 18.96 -8.87 -5.89
N TYR A 30 19.55 -8.41 -4.79
CA TYR A 30 18.81 -8.05 -3.59
C TYR A 30 17.87 -6.86 -3.82
N ARG A 31 18.31 -5.84 -4.58
CA ARG A 31 17.47 -4.68 -4.92
C ARG A 31 16.22 -5.11 -5.71
N SER A 32 16.40 -5.92 -6.75
CA SER A 32 15.29 -6.45 -7.55
C SER A 32 14.32 -7.31 -6.70
N TYR A 33 14.85 -8.11 -5.78
CA TYR A 33 14.03 -8.87 -4.85
C TYR A 33 13.16 -7.97 -3.96
N VAL A 34 13.76 -6.96 -3.31
CA VAL A 34 13.04 -6.01 -2.44
C VAL A 34 11.95 -5.26 -3.24
N GLU A 35 12.27 -4.83 -4.44
CA GLU A 35 11.33 -4.15 -5.34
C GLU A 35 10.13 -5.04 -5.69
N SER A 36 10.36 -6.29 -6.10
CA SER A 36 9.28 -7.25 -6.42
C SER A 36 8.40 -7.57 -5.20
N SER A 37 9.00 -7.65 -4.00
CA SER A 37 8.28 -7.84 -2.75
C SER A 37 7.39 -6.63 -2.44
N ASN A 38 7.93 -5.42 -2.63
CA ASN A 38 7.18 -4.17 -2.45
C ASN A 38 6.02 -4.05 -3.43
N MET A 39 6.22 -4.42 -4.69
CA MET A 39 5.15 -4.45 -5.70
C MET A 39 4.03 -5.43 -5.31
N THR A 40 4.38 -6.62 -4.84
CA THR A 40 3.40 -7.62 -4.38
C THR A 40 2.58 -7.08 -3.21
N ARG A 41 3.22 -6.37 -2.29
CA ARG A 41 2.57 -5.70 -1.17
C ARG A 41 1.59 -4.62 -1.63
N ILE A 42 2.00 -3.73 -2.55
CA ILE A 42 1.12 -2.70 -3.12
C ILE A 42 -0.09 -3.34 -3.80
N SER A 43 0.11 -4.38 -4.62
CA SER A 43 -0.98 -5.09 -5.29
C SER A 43 -1.95 -5.74 -4.29
N THR A 44 -1.42 -6.26 -3.18
CA THR A 44 -2.21 -6.87 -2.10
C THR A 44 -3.09 -5.82 -1.43
N HIS A 45 -2.50 -4.69 -1.01
CA HIS A 45 -3.25 -3.56 -0.43
C HIS A 45 -4.30 -3.04 -1.39
N TYR A 46 -3.94 -2.78 -2.65
CA TYR A 46 -4.88 -2.29 -3.65
C TYR A 46 -6.12 -3.20 -3.79
N ARG A 47 -5.92 -4.52 -3.92
CA ARG A 47 -7.02 -5.49 -4.02
C ARG A 47 -7.79 -5.67 -2.71
N GLN A 48 -7.13 -5.55 -1.57
CA GLN A 48 -7.79 -5.58 -0.26
C GLN A 48 -8.70 -4.37 -0.10
N GLY A 49 -8.23 -3.17 -0.46
CA GLY A 49 -9.02 -1.95 -0.40
C GLY A 49 -10.28 -2.02 -1.25
N VAL A 50 -10.19 -2.55 -2.48
CA VAL A 50 -11.37 -2.72 -3.36
C VAL A 50 -12.42 -3.60 -2.68
N ARG A 51 -12.03 -4.79 -2.22
CA ARG A 51 -12.96 -5.71 -1.54
C ARG A 51 -13.53 -5.14 -0.25
N PHE A 52 -12.71 -4.41 0.50
CA PHE A 52 -13.12 -3.76 1.75
C PHE A 52 -14.25 -2.75 1.47
N ILE A 53 -14.03 -1.83 0.52
CA ILE A 53 -15.03 -0.82 0.15
C ILE A 53 -16.32 -1.47 -0.34
N GLU A 54 -16.24 -2.49 -1.21
CA GLU A 54 -17.42 -3.21 -1.67
C GLU A 54 -18.20 -3.86 -0.52
N SER A 55 -17.49 -4.51 0.42
CA SER A 55 -18.13 -5.13 1.58
C SER A 55 -18.80 -4.10 2.49
N GLU A 56 -18.16 -2.94 2.64
CA GLU A 56 -18.66 -1.87 3.50
C GLU A 56 -19.88 -1.17 2.89
N PHE A 57 -19.88 -0.96 1.57
CA PHE A 57 -21.07 -0.46 0.87
C PHE A 57 -22.26 -1.40 1.05
N ARG A 58 -22.08 -2.72 0.96
CA ARG A 58 -23.16 -3.69 1.22
C ARG A 58 -23.67 -3.61 2.66
N ARG A 59 -22.77 -3.44 3.63
CA ARG A 59 -23.13 -3.26 5.04
C ARG A 59 -23.96 -1.98 5.23
N LEU A 60 -23.46 -0.86 4.74
CA LEU A 60 -24.11 0.45 4.84
C LEU A 60 -25.48 0.48 4.14
N ARG A 61 -25.60 -0.18 2.98
CA ARG A 61 -26.88 -0.29 2.28
C ARG A 61 -27.92 -0.99 3.14
N THR A 62 -27.50 -2.03 3.85
CA THR A 62 -28.38 -2.74 4.79
C THR A 62 -28.77 -1.82 5.95
N GLU A 63 -27.82 -1.11 6.56
CA GLU A 63 -28.06 -0.21 7.70
C GLU A 63 -29.00 0.96 7.39
N ILE A 64 -28.86 1.53 6.19
CA ILE A 64 -29.76 2.58 5.68
C ILE A 64 -31.15 2.00 5.41
N ALA A 65 -31.24 0.82 4.81
CA ALA A 65 -32.52 0.17 4.51
C ALA A 65 -33.31 -0.21 5.78
N ILE A 66 -32.62 -0.63 6.85
CA ILE A 66 -33.26 -0.93 8.15
C ILE A 66 -33.43 0.30 9.05
N GLY A 67 -32.98 1.48 8.60
CA GLY A 67 -33.13 2.76 9.29
C GLY A 67 -32.27 2.94 10.54
N THR A 68 -31.23 2.11 10.73
CA THR A 68 -30.29 2.26 11.86
C THR A 68 -29.28 3.38 11.61
N LEU A 69 -29.05 3.69 10.33
CA LEU A 69 -28.28 4.82 9.83
C LEU A 69 -29.15 5.58 8.83
N ASN A 70 -29.14 6.90 8.83
CA ASN A 70 -29.71 7.66 7.72
C ASN A 70 -28.62 8.15 6.76
N ALA A 71 -28.99 8.45 5.51
CA ALA A 71 -28.03 8.80 4.48
C ALA A 71 -27.18 10.05 4.81
N ALA A 72 -27.77 11.04 5.49
CA ALA A 72 -27.05 12.25 5.91
C ALA A 72 -26.03 11.98 7.04
N GLN A 73 -26.31 11.03 7.93
CA GLN A 73 -25.35 10.55 8.92
C GLN A 73 -24.23 9.77 8.25
N ALA A 74 -24.55 8.91 7.28
CA ALA A 74 -23.54 8.20 6.50
C ALA A 74 -22.58 9.17 5.79
N ASP A 75 -23.07 10.30 5.27
CA ASP A 75 -22.22 11.33 4.67
C ASP A 75 -21.24 11.96 5.66
N ALA A 76 -21.68 12.18 6.90
CA ALA A 76 -20.82 12.72 7.96
C ALA A 76 -19.80 11.70 8.46
N ASP A 77 -20.19 10.42 8.56
CA ASP A 77 -19.38 9.36 9.14
C ASP A 77 -18.36 8.77 8.14
N TYR A 78 -18.69 8.75 6.84
CA TYR A 78 -17.89 8.12 5.77
C TYR A 78 -17.27 9.13 4.81
N THR A 79 -16.63 10.17 5.37
CA THR A 79 -15.79 11.10 4.60
C THR A 79 -14.58 10.40 3.98
N ASN A 80 -13.91 11.02 3.00
CA ASN A 80 -12.67 10.48 2.42
C ASN A 80 -11.61 10.14 3.50
N ALA A 81 -11.48 10.99 4.52
CA ALA A 81 -10.55 10.75 5.62
C ALA A 81 -10.95 9.54 6.48
N ALA A 82 -12.25 9.33 6.69
CA ALA A 82 -12.76 8.15 7.41
C ALA A 82 -12.52 6.86 6.63
N TRP A 83 -12.70 6.86 5.31
CA TRP A 83 -12.34 5.73 4.44
C TRP A 83 -10.86 5.38 4.53
N ILE A 84 -9.99 6.38 4.43
CA ILE A 84 -8.54 6.19 4.56
C ILE A 84 -8.18 5.63 5.94
N LEU A 85 -8.80 6.12 7.01
CA LEU A 85 -8.57 5.63 8.36
C LEU A 85 -9.01 4.16 8.50
N ALA A 86 -10.19 3.81 8.00
CA ALA A 86 -10.73 2.45 8.06
C ALA A 86 -9.85 1.46 7.28
N LEU A 87 -9.41 1.83 6.07
CA LEU A 87 -8.51 1.02 5.23
C LEU A 87 -7.14 0.78 5.89
N ASN A 88 -6.64 1.75 6.66
CA ASN A 88 -5.39 1.62 7.40
C ASN A 88 -5.55 0.94 8.77
N GLY A 89 -6.76 0.53 9.16
CA GLY A 89 -7.04 -0.08 10.47
C GLY A 89 -6.23 -1.35 10.77
N ASP A 90 -5.88 -2.11 9.73
CA ASP A 90 -5.04 -3.32 9.84
C ASP A 90 -3.54 -3.01 9.97
N GLY A 91 -3.14 -1.74 9.95
CA GLY A 91 -1.75 -1.31 10.13
C GLY A 91 -0.83 -1.58 8.92
N GLY A 92 -1.40 -1.84 7.74
CA GLY A 92 -0.65 -1.99 6.50
C GLY A 92 0.20 -0.75 6.21
N LYS A 93 1.48 -0.96 5.89
CA LYS A 93 2.39 0.12 5.45
C LYS A 93 2.67 0.07 3.97
N ALA A 94 3.02 1.20 3.40
CA ALA A 94 3.63 1.32 2.09
C ALA A 94 5.12 0.94 2.14
N PRO A 95 5.77 0.71 0.98
CA PRO A 95 7.21 0.48 0.88
C PRO A 95 8.11 1.54 1.53
N ASP A 96 7.70 2.81 1.54
CA ASP A 96 8.42 3.90 2.20
C ASP A 96 8.24 3.93 3.74
N GLY A 97 7.42 3.03 4.29
CA GLY A 97 7.12 2.95 5.72
C GLY A 97 5.97 3.83 6.18
N THR A 98 5.37 4.63 5.31
CA THR A 98 4.13 5.38 5.59
C THR A 98 2.92 4.45 5.56
N ASP A 99 1.73 4.98 5.86
CA ASP A 99 0.49 4.22 5.77
C ASP A 99 0.21 3.75 4.33
N ALA A 100 -0.41 2.58 4.18
CA ALA A 100 -0.65 1.98 2.87
C ALA A 100 -1.61 2.79 2.00
N TYR A 101 -2.53 3.54 2.63
CA TYR A 101 -3.54 4.34 1.95
C TYR A 101 -3.45 5.82 2.35
N ALA A 102 -3.59 6.72 1.38
CA ALA A 102 -3.65 8.16 1.59
C ALA A 102 -4.58 8.84 0.57
N ALA A 103 -4.84 10.13 0.72
CA ALA A 103 -5.72 10.86 -0.20
C ALA A 103 -5.14 10.95 -1.64
N ALA A 104 -3.82 10.98 -1.77
CA ALA A 104 -3.12 10.93 -3.05
C ALA A 104 -2.24 9.68 -3.09
N HIS A 105 -2.08 9.09 -4.28
CA HIS A 105 -1.12 8.01 -4.49
C HIS A 105 0.32 8.56 -4.48
N SER A 106 1.29 7.67 -4.25
CA SER A 106 2.72 8.02 -4.31
C SER A 106 3.49 6.95 -5.09
N ASP A 107 4.03 7.32 -6.24
CA ASP A 107 4.85 6.46 -7.09
C ASP A 107 6.20 6.15 -6.45
N ALA A 108 6.81 7.14 -5.80
CA ALA A 108 8.06 6.93 -5.06
C ALA A 108 7.84 6.12 -3.78
N GLY A 109 6.71 6.35 -3.11
CA GLY A 109 6.41 5.76 -1.79
C GLY A 109 5.73 4.40 -1.85
N GLY A 110 5.06 4.09 -2.96
CA GLY A 110 4.20 2.91 -3.10
C GLY A 110 2.90 3.02 -2.29
N VAL A 111 2.35 4.24 -2.16
CA VAL A 111 1.12 4.50 -1.42
C VAL A 111 -0.09 4.45 -2.36
N VAL A 112 -1.16 3.77 -1.95
CA VAL A 112 -2.43 3.70 -2.69
C VAL A 112 -3.26 4.95 -2.40
N GLY A 113 -3.68 5.65 -3.45
CA GLY A 113 -4.55 6.82 -3.35
C GLY A 113 -6.01 6.43 -3.13
N VAL A 114 -6.72 7.18 -2.30
CA VAL A 114 -8.15 7.03 -2.00
C VAL A 114 -8.84 8.38 -2.16
N SER A 115 -9.86 8.43 -3.01
CA SER A 115 -10.70 9.62 -3.18
C SER A 115 -12.18 9.26 -3.22
N THR A 116 -12.98 9.91 -2.38
CA THR A 116 -14.44 9.81 -2.39
C THR A 116 -15.06 11.04 -3.06
N THR A 117 -16.05 10.82 -3.91
CA THR A 117 -16.93 11.86 -4.48
C THR A 117 -18.40 11.47 -4.27
N GLY A 118 -19.32 12.43 -4.44
CA GLY A 118 -20.75 12.20 -4.23
C GLY A 118 -21.14 12.10 -2.75
N THR A 119 -22.43 11.87 -2.48
CA THR A 119 -23.00 11.72 -1.14
C THR A 119 -24.04 10.60 -1.13
N PHE A 120 -24.18 9.90 -0.01
CA PHE A 120 -25.17 8.86 0.22
C PHE A 120 -26.58 9.45 0.18
N ALA A 121 -26.74 10.71 0.62
CA ALA A 121 -28.02 11.41 0.52
C ALA A 121 -28.48 11.63 -0.94
N THR A 122 -27.54 11.73 -1.89
CA THR A 122 -27.82 11.86 -3.34
C THR A 122 -27.65 10.56 -4.12
N ASP A 123 -27.36 9.44 -3.44
CA ASP A 123 -27.20 8.10 -4.03
C ASP A 123 -26.07 8.01 -5.09
N ASP A 124 -25.12 8.95 -5.09
CA ASP A 124 -24.07 9.09 -6.12
C ASP A 124 -22.64 8.93 -5.57
N VAL A 125 -22.49 8.35 -4.38
CA VAL A 125 -21.17 8.09 -3.78
C VAL A 125 -20.33 7.21 -4.70
N VAL A 126 -19.09 7.63 -4.91
CA VAL A 126 -18.06 6.84 -5.57
C VAL A 126 -16.79 6.91 -4.75
N VAL A 127 -16.26 5.76 -4.35
CA VAL A 127 -14.91 5.69 -3.76
C VAL A 127 -13.97 5.14 -4.82
N THR A 128 -12.89 5.85 -5.06
CA THR A 128 -11.90 5.54 -6.08
C THR A 128 -10.56 5.23 -5.45
N LEU A 129 -10.03 4.04 -5.75
CA LEU A 129 -8.69 3.61 -5.39
C LEU A 129 -7.73 3.76 -6.57
N THR A 130 -6.55 4.29 -6.30
CA THR A 130 -5.51 4.53 -7.30
C THR A 130 -4.22 3.83 -6.89
N ARG A 131 -3.82 2.79 -7.63
CA ARG A 131 -2.54 2.10 -7.46
C ARG A 131 -1.42 2.93 -8.09
N PRO A 132 -0.32 3.20 -7.38
CA PRO A 132 0.81 3.95 -7.91
C PRO A 132 1.57 3.16 -9.00
N ALA A 133 2.27 3.90 -9.86
CA ALA A 133 3.30 3.35 -10.73
C ALA A 133 4.58 3.13 -9.89
N TYR A 134 4.80 1.89 -9.47
CA TYR A 134 5.93 1.50 -8.61
C TYR A 134 6.66 0.29 -9.19
N GLY A 135 7.99 0.37 -9.28
CA GLY A 135 8.82 -0.66 -9.90
C GLY A 135 8.39 -0.94 -11.35
N ASP A 136 8.09 -2.20 -11.67
CA ASP A 136 7.67 -2.60 -13.02
C ASP A 136 6.18 -2.30 -13.33
N PHE A 137 5.43 -1.67 -12.41
CA PHE A 137 4.10 -1.18 -12.74
C PHE A 137 4.21 0.03 -13.67
N ALA A 138 4.11 -0.23 -14.98
CA ALA A 138 4.32 0.76 -16.03
C ALA A 138 3.36 1.96 -16.00
N ALA A 139 2.18 1.82 -15.39
CA ALA A 139 1.20 2.88 -15.27
C ALA A 139 0.40 2.80 -13.97
N VAL A 140 -0.08 3.96 -13.55
CA VAL A 140 -1.07 4.12 -12.49
C VAL A 140 -2.36 3.42 -12.91
N GLU A 141 -2.97 2.67 -12.00
CA GLU A 141 -4.23 1.94 -12.24
C GLU A 141 -5.29 2.43 -11.26
N THR A 142 -6.51 2.68 -11.75
CA THR A 142 -7.59 3.24 -10.94
C THR A 142 -8.81 2.34 -10.99
N GLN A 143 -9.45 2.12 -9.83
CA GLN A 143 -10.71 1.41 -9.71
C GLN A 143 -11.69 2.30 -8.96
N SER A 144 -12.82 2.62 -9.59
CA SER A 144 -13.93 3.34 -8.97
C SER A 144 -15.02 2.34 -8.59
N ILE A 145 -15.53 2.47 -7.37
CA ILE A 145 -16.60 1.65 -6.83
C ILE A 145 -17.74 2.61 -6.54
N ALA A 146 -18.78 2.56 -7.38
CA ALA A 146 -19.96 3.39 -7.22
C ALA A 146 -20.94 2.70 -6.29
N TRP A 147 -21.53 3.47 -5.38
CA TRP A 147 -22.57 3.01 -4.49
C TRP A 147 -23.75 2.40 -5.25
N ALA A 148 -24.15 3.00 -6.37
CA ALA A 148 -25.25 2.52 -7.22
C ALA A 148 -25.03 1.09 -7.78
N ASP A 149 -23.78 0.64 -7.92
CA ASP A 149 -23.43 -0.64 -8.56
C ASP A 149 -23.31 -1.82 -7.57
N VAL A 150 -23.36 -1.54 -6.26
CA VAL A 150 -23.11 -2.51 -5.18
C VAL A 150 -24.39 -2.94 -4.47
#